data_AF-A0A382RR99-F1
#
_entry.id   AF-A0A382RR99-F1
#
_cell.length_a   1.000
_cell.length_b   1.000
_cell.length_c   1.000
_cell.angle_alpha   90.00
_cell.angle_beta   90.00
_cell.angle_gamma   90.00
#
_symmetry.space_group_name_H-M   'P 1'
#
loop_
_entity.id
_entity.type
_entity.pdbx_description
1 polymer ?
#
loop_
_entity_poly.entity_id
_entity_poly.type
_entity_poly.pdbx_seq_one_letter_code
_entity_poly.pdbx_strand_id
1 'polypeptide(L)'
;VWDLTPCALEGERIVGRACDDLVGVCVALATLDHCHEQGASLSVLLTRAEETGFGGMLAAVEAGGLDAEAAYINIECSSYRAGAPLGDGPVIRVGDRRWIFDAGVTAALSCCAEKLTRTQPGFRVQRRLMDGGVCEATPLSRSGRATGAVALPLDNYHNNGGHHLLPEAVHLRDAENLVTLLAELALQPQGARAVVDDSVSALDGMLSSRRALQIERLRTMKIA
;
A
#
# COMPACT_ATOMS: atom_id res chain seq x y z
N VAL A 1 8.70 -21.17 -19.94
CA VAL A 1 7.56 -20.31 -19.55
C VAL A 1 6.30 -21.11 -19.85
N TRP A 2 5.36 -21.17 -18.91
CA TRP A 2 4.10 -21.92 -19.07
C TRP A 2 3.23 -21.32 -20.18
N ASP A 3 2.41 -22.16 -20.82
CA ASP A 3 1.43 -21.74 -21.83
C ASP A 3 0.17 -21.19 -21.13
N LEU A 4 0.29 -19.96 -20.62
CA LEU A 4 -0.77 -19.20 -19.94
C LEU A 4 -1.01 -17.88 -20.67
N THR A 5 -2.21 -17.32 -20.53
CA THR A 5 -2.58 -16.00 -21.07
C THR A 5 -1.48 -14.97 -20.75
N PRO A 6 -0.82 -14.36 -21.75
CA PRO A 6 0.28 -13.45 -21.50
C PRO A 6 -0.16 -12.22 -20.70
N CYS A 7 -1.18 -11.52 -21.20
CA CYS A 7 -1.87 -10.40 -20.55
C CYS A 7 -3.17 -10.13 -21.34
N ALA A 8 -4.29 -10.00 -20.64
CA ALA A 8 -5.59 -9.67 -21.23
C ALA A 8 -6.45 -8.90 -20.22
N LEU A 9 -7.40 -8.12 -20.72
CA LEU A 9 -8.50 -7.60 -19.94
C LEU A 9 -9.73 -8.48 -20.19
N GLU A 10 -10.22 -9.15 -19.15
CA GLU A 10 -11.38 -10.03 -19.19
C GLU A 10 -12.48 -9.48 -18.28
N GLY A 11 -13.40 -8.72 -18.87
CA GLY A 11 -14.41 -7.98 -18.10
C GLY A 11 -13.75 -6.97 -17.16
N GLU A 12 -13.96 -7.13 -15.85
CA GLU A 12 -13.35 -6.27 -14.81
C GLU A 12 -12.05 -6.85 -14.24
N ARG A 13 -11.40 -7.78 -14.94
CA ARG A 13 -10.17 -8.44 -14.47
C ARG A 13 -9.01 -8.22 -15.42
N ILE A 14 -7.88 -7.81 -14.86
CA ILE A 14 -6.58 -7.88 -15.53
C ILE A 14 -6.07 -9.31 -15.31
N VAL A 15 -5.94 -10.08 -16.38
CA VAL A 15 -5.55 -11.50 -16.34
C VAL A 15 -4.20 -11.65 -17.01
N GLY A 16 -3.27 -12.38 -16.40
CA GLY A 16 -1.92 -12.53 -16.95
C GLY A 16 -1.10 -13.63 -16.29
N ARG A 17 0.05 -13.93 -16.88
CA ARG A 17 0.99 -14.94 -16.36
C ARG A 17 1.98 -14.40 -15.30
N ALA A 18 2.00 -13.09 -15.09
CA ALA A 18 2.94 -12.40 -14.22
C ALA A 18 2.28 -11.11 -13.70
N CYS A 19 1.05 -11.22 -13.20
CA CYS A 19 0.40 -10.07 -12.57
C CYS A 19 1.17 -9.67 -11.32
N ASP A 20 1.70 -10.66 -10.59
CA ASP A 20 2.73 -10.49 -9.58
C ASP A 20 4.12 -10.26 -10.23
N ASP A 21 4.74 -9.09 -10.17
CA ASP A 21 4.18 -7.80 -9.73
C ASP A 21 4.07 -6.79 -10.89
N LEU A 22 3.90 -7.25 -12.14
CA LEU A 22 3.78 -6.34 -13.27
C LEU A 22 2.55 -5.43 -13.18
N VAL A 23 1.46 -5.85 -12.52
CA VAL A 23 0.32 -4.94 -12.29
C VAL A 23 0.72 -3.85 -11.28
N GLY A 24 1.52 -4.17 -10.27
CA GLY A 24 2.12 -3.19 -9.37
C GLY A 24 2.99 -2.17 -10.11
N VAL A 25 3.81 -2.63 -11.06
CA VAL A 25 4.58 -1.75 -11.96
C VAL A 25 3.65 -0.85 -12.80
N CYS A 26 2.59 -1.39 -13.39
CA CYS A 26 1.61 -0.60 -14.13
C CYS A 26 0.97 0.49 -13.25
N VAL A 27 0.60 0.16 -12.00
CA VAL A 27 0.06 1.11 -11.03
C VAL A 27 1.09 2.20 -10.70
N ALA A 28 2.35 1.84 -10.46
CA ALA A 28 3.40 2.81 -10.16
C ALA A 28 3.60 3.82 -11.32
N LEU A 29 3.64 3.32 -12.56
CA LEU A 29 3.79 4.13 -13.76
C LEU A 29 2.55 5.01 -14.02
N ALA A 30 1.34 4.47 -13.86
CA ALA A 30 0.11 5.24 -13.99
C ALA A 30 -0.01 6.34 -12.93
N THR A 31 0.45 6.06 -11.70
CA THR A 31 0.53 7.07 -10.63
C THR A 31 1.53 8.17 -10.97
N LEU A 32 2.71 7.80 -11.48
CA LEU A 32 3.73 8.74 -11.94
C LEU A 32 3.18 9.67 -13.03
N ASP A 33 2.53 9.10 -14.03
CA ASP A 33 1.93 9.84 -15.15
C ASP A 33 0.86 10.84 -14.65
N HIS A 34 -0.08 10.36 -13.83
CA HIS A 34 -1.13 11.21 -13.27
C HIS A 34 -0.57 12.37 -12.43
N CYS A 35 0.40 12.11 -11.57
CA CYS A 35 1.00 13.15 -10.73
C CYS A 35 1.85 14.12 -11.55
N HIS A 36 2.52 13.64 -12.60
CA HIS A 36 3.30 14.48 -13.50
C HIS A 36 2.41 15.51 -14.21
N GLU A 37 1.23 15.11 -14.68
CA GLU A 37 0.24 16.01 -15.29
C GLU A 37 -0.25 17.10 -14.33
N GLN A 38 -0.26 16.82 -13.02
CA GLN A 38 -0.65 17.75 -11.96
C GLN A 38 0.52 18.56 -11.38
N GLY A 39 1.74 18.38 -11.91
CA GLY A 39 2.93 19.10 -11.46
C GLY A 39 3.55 18.61 -10.15
N ALA A 40 3.20 17.40 -9.70
CA ALA A 40 3.82 16.77 -8.54
C ALA A 40 5.00 15.89 -8.95
N SER A 41 6.06 15.91 -8.14
CA SER A 41 7.27 15.11 -8.34
C SER A 41 7.23 13.86 -7.49
N LEU A 42 7.25 12.69 -8.12
CA LEU A 42 7.44 11.39 -7.46
C LEU A 42 8.47 10.55 -8.22
N SER A 43 9.08 9.59 -7.52
CA SER A 43 10.06 8.67 -8.08
C SER A 43 9.54 7.23 -7.99
N VAL A 44 9.85 6.42 -9.00
CA VAL A 44 9.53 5.00 -9.03
C VAL A 44 10.83 4.20 -8.97
N LEU A 45 10.97 3.35 -7.96
CA LEU A 45 12.05 2.38 -7.84
C LEU A 45 11.53 1.02 -8.31
N LEU A 46 12.07 0.51 -9.42
CA LEU A 46 11.77 -0.83 -9.91
C LEU A 46 12.92 -1.76 -9.57
N THR A 47 12.64 -2.75 -8.72
CA THR A 47 13.58 -3.78 -8.31
C THR A 47 13.43 -5.01 -9.21
N ARG A 48 14.38 -5.95 -9.09
CA ARG A 48 14.27 -7.28 -9.70
C ARG A 48 14.66 -8.31 -8.66
N ALA A 49 14.32 -9.56 -8.93
CA ALA A 49 14.74 -10.70 -8.11
C ALA A 49 14.15 -10.68 -6.68
N GLU A 50 12.94 -10.12 -6.54
CA GLU A 50 12.14 -10.16 -5.30
C GLU A 50 11.88 -11.62 -4.90
N GLU A 51 11.34 -12.41 -5.83
CA GLU A 51 10.97 -13.83 -5.66
C GLU A 51 12.12 -14.76 -5.25
N THR A 52 13.36 -14.29 -5.40
CA THR A 52 14.58 -15.03 -5.03
C THR A 52 15.17 -14.56 -3.70
N GLY A 53 14.44 -13.74 -2.94
CA GLY A 53 14.85 -13.20 -1.65
C GLY A 53 15.24 -11.72 -1.67
N PHE A 54 14.42 -10.88 -2.31
CA PHE A 54 14.53 -9.40 -2.28
C PHE A 54 15.84 -8.85 -2.87
N GLY A 55 16.43 -9.54 -3.85
CA GLY A 55 17.79 -9.26 -4.30
C GLY A 55 18.00 -7.82 -4.77
N GLY A 56 17.02 -7.28 -5.51
CA GLY A 56 17.05 -5.89 -5.98
C GLY A 56 16.93 -4.88 -4.85
N MET A 57 15.98 -5.06 -3.93
CA MET A 57 15.83 -4.15 -2.80
C MET A 57 17.04 -4.19 -1.85
N LEU A 58 17.57 -5.37 -1.55
CA LEU A 58 18.77 -5.51 -0.70
C LEU A 58 19.97 -4.79 -1.33
N ALA A 59 20.19 -4.95 -2.63
CA ALA A 59 21.25 -4.25 -3.35
C ALA A 59 21.03 -2.73 -3.36
N ALA A 60 19.79 -2.26 -3.52
CA ALA A 60 19.46 -0.83 -3.49
C ALA A 60 19.73 -0.21 -2.10
N VAL A 61 19.38 -0.93 -1.03
CA VAL A 61 19.67 -0.52 0.35
C VAL A 61 21.18 -0.48 0.61
N GLU A 62 21.92 -1.52 0.19
CA GLU A 62 23.38 -1.60 0.37
C GLU A 62 24.13 -0.51 -0.41
N ALA A 63 23.68 -0.17 -1.61
CA ALA A 63 24.28 0.87 -2.43
C ALA A 63 24.18 2.28 -1.81
N GLY A 64 23.26 2.49 -0.86
CA GLY A 64 23.15 3.74 -0.10
C GLY A 64 22.61 4.96 -0.88
N GLY A 65 22.15 4.77 -2.12
CA GLY A 65 21.63 5.86 -2.97
C GLY A 65 20.16 6.22 -2.74
N LEU A 66 19.47 5.51 -1.85
CA LEU A 66 18.07 5.78 -1.51
C LEU A 66 17.98 6.96 -0.54
N ASP A 67 17.17 7.97 -0.89
CA ASP A 67 16.89 9.14 -0.05
C ASP A 67 16.42 8.73 1.36
N ALA A 68 17.06 9.27 2.39
CA ALA A 68 16.73 8.96 3.78
C ALA A 68 15.47 9.68 4.27
N GLU A 69 15.14 10.82 3.67
CA GLU A 69 14.03 11.68 4.08
C GLU A 69 12.73 11.37 3.31
N ALA A 70 12.81 10.55 2.26
CA ALA A 70 11.65 10.13 1.50
C ALA A 70 10.75 9.16 2.28
N ALA A 71 9.44 9.28 2.06
CA ALA A 71 8.47 8.26 2.44
C ALA A 71 8.33 7.24 1.30
N TYR A 72 8.62 5.97 1.58
CA TYR A 72 8.57 4.88 0.62
C TYR A 72 7.25 4.12 0.74
N ILE A 73 6.57 3.91 -0.38
CA ILE A 73 5.39 3.05 -0.47
C ILE A 73 5.72 1.86 -1.36
N ASN A 74 5.87 0.68 -0.75
CA ASN A 74 6.09 -0.56 -1.49
C ASN A 74 4.77 -1.05 -2.09
N ILE A 75 4.74 -1.32 -3.39
CA ILE A 75 3.59 -1.91 -4.08
C ILE A 75 3.90 -3.40 -4.29
N GLU A 76 2.91 -4.26 -4.03
CA GLU A 76 3.02 -5.71 -4.21
C GLU A 76 1.67 -6.28 -4.65
N CYS A 77 1.68 -7.53 -5.11
CA CYS A 77 0.49 -8.36 -5.13
C CYS A 77 0.39 -9.21 -3.85
N SER A 78 -0.81 -9.61 -3.47
CA SER A 78 -1.01 -10.50 -2.32
C SER A 78 -2.21 -11.38 -2.54
N SER A 79 -2.08 -12.67 -2.19
CA SER A 79 -3.17 -13.62 -2.36
C SER A 79 -4.46 -13.12 -1.69
N TYR A 80 -5.54 -13.10 -2.46
CA TYR A 80 -6.86 -12.71 -1.96
C TYR A 80 -7.34 -13.58 -0.78
N ARG A 81 -6.80 -14.81 -0.68
CA ARG A 81 -7.08 -15.77 0.40
C ARG A 81 -6.54 -15.33 1.76
N ALA A 82 -5.64 -14.33 1.81
CA ALA A 82 -5.24 -13.67 3.06
C ALA A 82 -6.33 -12.74 3.63
N GLY A 83 -7.59 -13.02 3.29
CA GLY A 83 -8.75 -12.24 3.70
C GLY A 83 -8.89 -10.93 2.94
N ALA A 84 -8.25 -10.73 1.79
CA ALA A 84 -8.40 -9.51 0.99
C ALA A 84 -9.16 -9.82 -0.31
N PRO A 85 -10.52 -9.78 -0.33
CA PRO A 85 -11.28 -10.14 -1.53
C PRO A 85 -10.96 -9.23 -2.71
N LEU A 86 -11.05 -9.79 -3.93
CA LEU A 86 -10.95 -9.02 -5.16
C LEU A 86 -12.15 -8.08 -5.31
N GLY A 87 -11.91 -6.86 -5.78
CA GLY A 87 -12.95 -5.84 -6.03
C GLY A 87 -13.36 -5.03 -4.81
N ASP A 88 -12.87 -5.39 -3.61
CA ASP A 88 -13.08 -4.63 -2.37
C ASP A 88 -12.04 -3.51 -2.19
N GLY A 89 -11.25 -3.21 -3.22
CA GLY A 89 -10.21 -2.19 -3.23
C GLY A 89 -8.83 -2.75 -2.86
N PRO A 90 -7.77 -1.97 -3.14
CA PRO A 90 -6.41 -2.33 -2.75
C PRO A 90 -6.28 -2.36 -1.22
N VAL A 91 -5.25 -3.02 -0.74
CA VAL A 91 -4.98 -3.17 0.69
C VAL A 91 -3.91 -2.16 1.11
N ILE A 92 -4.22 -1.27 2.05
CA ILE A 92 -3.21 -0.62 2.89
C ILE A 92 -2.65 -1.71 3.80
N ARG A 93 -1.44 -2.15 3.50
CA ARG A 93 -0.77 -3.26 4.17
C ARG A 93 -0.05 -2.73 5.39
N VAL A 94 -0.56 -3.06 6.58
CA VAL A 94 -0.02 -2.60 7.87
C VAL A 94 1.30 -3.29 8.22
N GLY A 95 1.53 -4.45 7.65
CA GLY A 95 2.71 -5.27 7.88
C GLY A 95 2.64 -6.55 7.08
N ASP A 96 3.62 -7.40 7.31
CA ASP A 96 3.72 -8.72 6.75
C ASP A 96 4.02 -9.78 7.82
N ARG A 97 4.39 -10.99 7.42
CA ARG A 97 4.69 -12.09 8.35
C ARG A 97 5.86 -11.80 9.29
N ARG A 98 6.71 -10.82 8.98
CA ARG A 98 7.96 -10.55 9.68
C ARG A 98 7.98 -9.18 10.35
N TRP A 99 7.30 -8.19 9.80
CA TRP A 99 7.46 -6.81 10.22
C TRP A 99 6.15 -6.03 10.18
N ILE A 100 6.02 -5.05 11.07
CA ILE A 100 4.99 -4.02 11.01
C ILE A 100 5.62 -2.78 10.40
N PHE A 101 4.98 -2.22 9.39
CA PHE A 101 5.51 -1.08 8.65
C PHE A 101 5.29 0.23 9.40
N ASP A 102 5.87 1.31 8.88
CA ASP A 102 5.86 2.61 9.53
C ASP A 102 4.42 3.06 9.81
N ALA A 103 4.13 3.33 11.09
CA ALA A 103 2.79 3.66 11.56
C ALA A 103 2.33 5.01 10.99
N GLY A 104 3.24 5.97 10.83
CA GLY A 104 2.94 7.28 10.28
C GLY A 104 2.65 7.21 8.78
N VAL A 105 3.43 6.45 8.00
CA VAL A 105 3.15 6.18 6.58
C VAL A 105 1.81 5.46 6.41
N THR A 106 1.54 4.46 7.23
CA THR A 106 0.26 3.74 7.24
C THR A 106 -0.91 4.67 7.59
N ALA A 107 -0.72 5.58 8.54
CA ALA A 107 -1.73 6.56 8.93
C ALA A 107 -1.99 7.59 7.82
N ALA A 108 -0.95 8.07 7.14
CA ALA A 108 -1.07 8.98 6.00
C ALA A 108 -1.90 8.36 4.86
N LEU A 109 -1.61 7.11 4.50
CA LEU A 109 -2.43 6.35 3.54
C LEU A 109 -3.88 6.21 4.01
N SER A 110 -4.09 5.92 5.30
CA SER A 110 -5.43 5.76 5.88
C SER A 110 -6.21 7.09 5.85
N CYS A 111 -5.55 8.22 6.12
CA CYS A 111 -6.15 9.55 6.04
C CYS A 111 -6.59 9.89 4.60
N CYS A 112 -5.73 9.60 3.61
CA CYS A 112 -6.07 9.76 2.19
C CYS A 112 -7.27 8.88 1.81
N ALA A 113 -7.25 7.60 2.22
CA ALA A 113 -8.34 6.66 2.03
C ALA A 113 -9.67 7.13 2.63
N GLU A 114 -9.65 7.65 3.86
CA GLU A 114 -10.84 8.21 4.52
C GLU A 114 -11.39 9.43 3.78
N LYS A 115 -10.52 10.32 3.29
CA LYS A 115 -10.92 11.45 2.45
C LYS A 115 -11.60 10.95 1.17
N LEU A 116 -10.93 10.07 0.42
CA LEU A 116 -11.44 9.53 -0.86
C LEU A 116 -12.76 8.79 -0.68
N THR A 117 -12.91 7.98 0.37
CA THR A 117 -14.17 7.28 0.67
C THR A 117 -15.34 8.25 0.87
N ARG A 118 -15.10 9.45 1.41
CA ARG A 118 -16.14 10.48 1.58
C ARG A 118 -16.40 11.29 0.31
N THR A 119 -15.37 11.54 -0.50
CA THR A 119 -15.45 12.48 -1.63
C THR A 119 -15.67 11.81 -2.98
N GLN A 120 -15.38 10.52 -3.10
CA GLN A 120 -15.47 9.76 -4.35
C GLN A 120 -16.38 8.54 -4.17
N PRO A 121 -17.66 8.64 -4.60
CA PRO A 121 -18.58 7.52 -4.56
C PRO A 121 -18.02 6.31 -5.32
N GLY A 122 -17.98 5.16 -4.66
CA GLY A 122 -17.49 3.91 -5.25
C GLY A 122 -16.01 3.65 -5.05
N PHE A 123 -15.24 4.59 -4.50
CA PHE A 123 -13.88 4.31 -4.02
C PHE A 123 -13.92 3.23 -2.92
N ARG A 124 -13.04 2.25 -3.04
CA ARG A 124 -12.91 1.15 -2.08
C ARG A 124 -11.45 0.96 -1.73
N VAL A 125 -11.21 0.58 -0.48
CA VAL A 125 -9.89 0.30 0.05
C VAL A 125 -10.04 -0.60 1.27
N GLN A 126 -9.08 -1.48 1.47
CA GLN A 126 -8.99 -2.35 2.62
C GLN A 126 -7.78 -1.96 3.46
N ARG A 127 -7.78 -2.31 4.75
CA ARG A 127 -6.61 -2.13 5.61
C ARG A 127 -6.38 -3.38 6.44
N ARG A 128 -5.24 -4.05 6.26
CA ARG A 128 -4.98 -5.38 6.85
C ARG A 128 -3.51 -5.60 7.16
N LEU A 129 -3.25 -6.45 8.14
CA LEU A 129 -1.97 -7.15 8.26
C LEU A 129 -1.99 -8.32 7.26
N MET A 130 -1.06 -8.34 6.30
CA MET A 130 -1.00 -9.37 5.26
C MET A 130 0.15 -10.34 5.58
N ASP A 131 -0.12 -11.28 6.48
CA ASP A 131 0.86 -12.16 7.13
C ASP A 131 1.13 -13.50 6.40
N GLY A 132 0.57 -13.69 5.21
CA GLY A 132 0.82 -14.88 4.38
C GLY A 132 2.26 -14.95 3.82
N GLY A 133 2.93 -13.81 3.71
CA GLY A 133 4.24 -13.69 3.06
C GLY A 133 5.09 -12.55 3.65
N VAL A 134 6.20 -12.26 3.01
CA VAL A 134 7.10 -11.13 3.31
C VAL A 134 7.29 -10.38 2.00
N CYS A 135 7.42 -9.06 2.06
CA CYS A 135 7.60 -8.22 0.87
C CYS A 135 8.82 -7.29 1.00
N GLU A 136 9.19 -6.59 -0.08
CA GLU A 136 10.38 -5.73 -0.11
C GLU A 136 10.30 -4.52 0.84
N ALA A 137 9.11 -4.17 1.31
CA ALA A 137 8.93 -3.22 2.41
C ALA A 137 9.68 -3.62 3.68
N THR A 138 9.86 -4.92 3.95
CA THR A 138 10.57 -5.42 5.14
C THR A 138 12.06 -5.03 5.13
N PRO A 139 12.89 -5.43 4.14
CA PRO A 139 14.28 -5.00 4.11
C PRO A 139 14.43 -3.46 4.02
N LEU A 140 13.53 -2.78 3.29
CA LEU A 140 13.57 -1.32 3.18
C LEU A 140 13.26 -0.63 4.51
N SER A 141 12.21 -1.05 5.21
CA SER A 141 11.88 -0.54 6.56
C SER A 141 13.01 -0.81 7.55
N ARG A 142 13.63 -2.00 7.49
CA ARG A 142 14.76 -2.37 8.35
C ARG A 142 16.01 -1.52 8.12
N SER A 143 16.13 -0.86 6.96
CA SER A 143 17.20 0.10 6.68
C SER A 143 17.05 1.45 7.40
N GLY A 144 15.95 1.66 8.14
CA GLY A 144 15.67 2.90 8.88
C GLY A 144 14.85 3.93 8.10
N ARG A 145 14.40 3.58 6.89
CA ARG A 145 13.58 4.46 6.03
C ARG A 145 12.11 4.37 6.40
N ALA A 146 11.42 5.52 6.36
CA ALA A 146 9.97 5.58 6.54
C ALA A 146 9.27 4.82 5.41
N THR A 147 8.81 3.61 5.72
CA THR A 147 8.35 2.65 4.70
C THR A 147 6.97 2.14 5.06
N GLY A 148 6.01 2.34 4.18
CA GLY A 148 4.70 1.71 4.17
C GLY A 148 4.56 0.73 3.02
N ALA A 149 3.43 0.02 2.96
CA ALA A 149 3.14 -0.88 1.86
C ALA A 149 1.67 -0.86 1.48
N VAL A 150 1.42 -1.15 0.21
CA VAL A 150 0.11 -1.37 -0.37
C VAL A 150 0.13 -2.68 -1.15
N ALA A 151 -1.01 -3.34 -1.27
CA ALA A 151 -1.11 -4.58 -2.03
C ALA A 151 -2.35 -4.65 -2.91
N LEU A 152 -2.20 -5.26 -4.08
CA LEU A 152 -3.32 -5.65 -4.93
C LEU A 152 -3.79 -7.07 -4.55
N PRO A 153 -5.09 -7.26 -4.26
CA PRO A 153 -5.67 -8.60 -4.18
C PRO A 153 -5.44 -9.40 -5.46
N LEU A 154 -4.77 -10.54 -5.33
CA LEU A 154 -4.40 -11.40 -6.44
C LEU A 154 -5.08 -12.76 -6.36
N ASP A 155 -5.79 -13.13 -7.43
CA ASP A 155 -6.27 -14.50 -7.64
C ASP A 155 -5.21 -15.37 -8.32
N ASN A 156 -5.25 -16.67 -8.04
CA ASN A 156 -4.29 -17.66 -8.53
C ASN A 156 -2.82 -17.27 -8.30
N TYR A 157 -2.50 -16.68 -7.14
CA TYR A 157 -1.14 -16.31 -6.73
C TYR A 157 -0.11 -17.40 -7.08
N HIS A 158 0.95 -17.02 -7.81
CA HIS A 158 1.95 -17.91 -8.41
C HIS A 158 1.35 -18.92 -9.41
N ASN A 159 0.40 -18.45 -10.22
CA ASN A 159 -0.43 -19.23 -11.15
C ASN A 159 -1.10 -20.47 -10.53
N ASN A 160 -1.36 -20.46 -9.22
CA ASN A 160 -1.87 -21.62 -8.50
C ASN A 160 -3.41 -21.71 -8.53
N GLY A 161 -3.95 -22.44 -9.52
CA GLY A 161 -5.37 -22.80 -9.62
C GLY A 161 -5.78 -24.01 -8.77
N GLY A 162 -4.94 -24.45 -7.82
CA GLY A 162 -5.17 -25.64 -7.00
C GLY A 162 -4.69 -26.92 -7.67
N HIS A 163 -5.49 -27.48 -8.59
CA HIS A 163 -5.17 -28.73 -9.28
C HIS A 163 -4.48 -28.55 -10.64
N HIS A 164 -4.51 -27.34 -11.19
CA HIS A 164 -3.92 -26.97 -12.46
C HIS A 164 -3.37 -25.55 -12.39
N LEU A 165 -2.50 -25.21 -13.35
CA LEU A 165 -2.02 -23.85 -13.50
C LEU A 165 -3.13 -22.98 -14.10
N LEU A 166 -3.33 -21.80 -13.51
CA LEU A 166 -4.25 -20.78 -14.02
C LEU A 166 -3.53 -19.43 -14.15
N PRO A 167 -3.92 -18.59 -15.11
CA PRO A 167 -3.49 -17.20 -15.12
C PRO A 167 -3.82 -16.52 -13.79
N GLU A 168 -2.91 -15.66 -13.35
CA GLU A 168 -3.17 -14.74 -12.25
C GLU A 168 -4.19 -13.70 -12.69
N ALA A 169 -4.88 -13.12 -11.71
CA ALA A 169 -5.79 -12.03 -12.00
C ALA A 169 -5.92 -11.02 -10.86
N VAL A 170 -5.93 -9.74 -11.23
CA VAL A 170 -6.23 -8.60 -10.36
C VAL A 170 -7.55 -7.98 -10.82
N HIS A 171 -8.37 -7.50 -9.90
CA HIS A 171 -9.56 -6.74 -10.27
C HIS A 171 -9.16 -5.34 -10.78
N LEU A 172 -9.65 -4.92 -11.94
CA LEU A 172 -9.30 -3.64 -12.57
C LEU A 172 -9.49 -2.46 -11.62
N ARG A 173 -10.66 -2.40 -10.95
CA ARG A 173 -10.96 -1.35 -9.96
C ARG A 173 -10.02 -1.34 -8.76
N ASP A 174 -9.43 -2.47 -8.36
CA ASP A 174 -8.46 -2.49 -7.26
C ASP A 174 -7.17 -1.76 -7.70
N ALA A 175 -6.74 -1.97 -8.95
CA ALA A 175 -5.61 -1.25 -9.54
C ALA A 175 -5.91 0.25 -9.72
N GLU A 176 -7.08 0.61 -10.25
CA GLU A 176 -7.50 2.01 -10.41
C GLU A 176 -7.62 2.76 -9.08
N ASN A 177 -8.22 2.12 -8.06
CA ASN A 177 -8.31 2.69 -6.72
C ASN A 177 -6.92 2.81 -6.08
N LEU A 178 -5.96 1.94 -6.42
CA LEU A 178 -4.60 2.06 -5.92
C LEU A 178 -3.88 3.25 -6.53
N VAL A 179 -3.99 3.46 -7.84
CA VAL A 179 -3.50 4.69 -8.50
C VAL A 179 -4.10 5.93 -7.84
N THR A 180 -5.41 5.92 -7.61
CA THR A 180 -6.14 7.03 -6.97
C THR A 180 -5.62 7.30 -5.55
N LEU A 181 -5.39 6.26 -4.75
CA LEU A 181 -4.88 6.39 -3.39
C LEU A 181 -3.46 6.95 -3.35
N LEU A 182 -2.57 6.43 -4.20
CA LEU A 182 -1.17 6.86 -4.26
C LEU A 182 -1.05 8.28 -4.81
N ALA A 183 -1.84 8.63 -5.82
CA ALA A 183 -1.94 9.98 -6.36
C ALA A 183 -2.44 10.96 -5.28
N GLU A 184 -3.49 10.63 -4.54
CA GLU A 184 -4.00 11.46 -3.45
C GLU A 184 -2.90 11.74 -2.42
N LEU A 185 -2.10 10.74 -2.03
CA LEU A 185 -0.98 10.95 -1.11
C LEU A 185 0.13 11.82 -1.72
N ALA A 186 0.50 11.59 -2.99
CA ALA A 186 1.56 12.32 -3.67
C ALA A 186 1.19 13.79 -3.95
N LEU A 187 -0.10 14.08 -4.16
CA LEU A 187 -0.63 15.42 -4.45
C LEU A 187 -0.91 16.26 -3.21
N GLN A 188 -0.60 15.76 -2.00
CA GLN A 188 -0.72 16.57 -0.79
C GLN A 188 0.21 17.79 -0.88
N PRO A 189 -0.29 19.03 -0.72
CA PRO A 189 0.51 20.26 -0.90
C PRO A 189 1.77 20.33 -0.04
N GLN A 190 1.72 19.74 1.16
CA GLN A 190 2.83 19.66 2.10
C GLN A 190 3.81 18.52 1.82
N GLY A 191 3.50 17.65 0.85
CA GLY A 191 4.25 16.44 0.52
C GLY A 191 3.90 15.25 1.42
N ALA A 192 4.18 14.04 0.91
CA ALA A 192 3.84 12.78 1.61
C ALA A 192 4.48 12.68 3.01
N ARG A 193 5.71 13.18 3.18
CA ARG A 193 6.42 13.16 4.48
C ARG A 193 5.74 14.05 5.53
N ALA A 194 5.30 15.24 5.15
CA ALA A 194 4.58 16.10 6.08
C ALA A 194 3.22 15.49 6.46
N VAL A 195 2.55 14.77 5.57
CA VAL A 195 1.30 14.06 5.92
C VAL A 195 1.54 12.94 6.93
N VAL A 196 2.70 12.30 6.87
CA VAL A 196 3.15 11.33 7.89
C VAL A 196 3.30 12.00 9.25
N ASP A 197 3.99 13.14 9.29
CA ASP A 197 4.24 13.88 10.54
C ASP A 197 2.93 14.50 11.11
N ASP A 198 2.06 15.01 10.23
CA ASP A 198 0.75 15.53 10.57
C ASP A 198 -0.16 14.44 11.16
N SER A 199 -0.08 13.22 10.63
CA SER A 199 -0.89 12.09 11.13
C SER A 199 -0.53 11.72 12.56
N VAL A 200 0.76 11.77 12.91
CA VAL A 200 1.23 11.56 14.29
C VAL A 200 0.74 12.70 15.19
N SER A 201 0.92 13.94 14.74
CA SER A 201 0.49 15.13 15.48
C SER A 201 -1.02 15.17 15.73
N ALA A 202 -1.82 14.75 14.75
CA ALA A 202 -3.27 14.66 14.86
C ALA A 202 -3.71 13.62 15.90
N LEU A 203 -3.02 12.48 15.97
CA LEU A 203 -3.26 11.46 17.00
C LEU A 203 -2.97 12.01 18.40
N ASP A 204 -1.83 12.69 18.57
CA ASP A 204 -1.46 13.31 19.85
C ASP A 204 -2.47 14.38 20.29
N GLY A 205 -2.95 15.20 19.35
CA GLY A 205 -4.02 16.16 19.56
C GLY A 205 -5.34 15.51 19.99
N MET A 206 -5.74 14.43 19.34
CA MET A 206 -6.93 13.64 19.70
C MET A 206 -6.82 13.07 21.12
N LEU A 207 -5.67 12.45 21.44
CA LEU A 207 -5.43 11.84 22.76
C LEU A 207 -5.44 12.92 23.86
N SER A 208 -4.78 14.05 23.61
CA SER A 208 -4.77 15.21 24.50
C SER A 208 -6.18 15.74 24.77
N SER A 209 -6.98 15.89 23.71
CA SER A 209 -8.38 16.36 23.82
C SER A 209 -9.25 15.38 24.60
N ARG A 210 -9.14 14.08 24.32
CA ARG A 210 -9.87 13.04 25.06
C ARG A 210 -9.47 13.00 26.53
N ARG A 211 -8.17 13.14 26.83
CA ARG A 211 -7.67 13.21 28.20
C ARG A 211 -8.27 14.38 28.96
N ALA A 212 -8.33 15.56 28.35
CA ALA A 212 -8.95 16.74 28.97
C ALA A 212 -10.41 16.49 29.35
N LEU A 213 -11.21 15.95 28.41
CA LEU A 213 -12.61 15.58 28.65
C LEU A 213 -12.77 14.54 29.76
N GLN A 214 -11.91 13.52 29.82
CA GLN A 214 -11.96 12.51 30.89
C GLN A 214 -11.60 13.09 32.25
N ILE A 215 -10.60 13.98 32.33
CA ILE A 215 -10.23 14.65 33.58
C ILE A 215 -11.42 15.45 34.13
N GLU A 216 -12.09 16.23 33.27
CA GLU A 216 -13.27 17.01 33.66
C GLU A 216 -14.40 16.08 34.16
N ARG A 217 -14.73 15.05 33.39
CA ARG A 217 -15.73 14.05 33.77
C ARG A 217 -15.42 13.42 35.13
N LEU A 218 -14.20 12.94 35.35
CA LEU A 218 -13.80 12.28 36.60
C LEU A 218 -13.83 13.23 37.81
N ARG A 219 -13.52 14.52 37.63
CA ARG A 219 -13.62 15.53 38.70
C ARG A 219 -15.06 15.81 39.13
N THR A 220 -16.02 15.68 38.21
CA THR A 220 -17.44 15.92 38.49
C THR A 220 -18.18 14.68 39.00
N MET A 221 -17.59 13.49 38.88
CA MET A 221 -18.15 12.27 39.46
C MET A 221 -17.98 12.29 40.99
N LYS A 222 -19.08 12.51 41.72
CA LYS A 222 -19.13 12.20 43.15
C LYS A 222 -18.97 10.68 43.30
N ILE A 223 -17.95 10.26 44.03
CA ILE A 223 -17.80 8.87 44.47
C ILE A 223 -19.02 8.56 45.33
N ALA A 224 -19.85 7.62 44.87
CA ALA A 224 -20.96 7.07 45.63
C ALA A 224 -20.45 6.06 46.66
#